data_AF-A0A6A6YYM5-F1
#
_entry.id   AF-A0A6A6YYM5-F1
#
_cell.length_a   1.000
_cell.length_b   1.000
_cell.length_c   1.000
_cell.angle_alpha   90.00
_cell.angle_beta   90.00
_cell.angle_gamma   90.00
#
_symmetry.space_group_name_H-M   'P 1'
#
loop_
_entity.id
_entity.type
_entity.pdbx_description
1 polymer ?
#
loop_
_entity_poly.entity_id
_entity_poly.type
_entity_poly.pdbx_seq_one_letter_code
_entity_poly.pdbx_strand_id
1 'polypeptide(L)'
;MKGLWHLPTQTIDVGGTGVVAFDALGAGLVTIMTCFTIALRPKEWPQAKMIYTGMIFLCIFFILNWIDIMIRHYRTPVTYDYLLFACVNHIFRVFSDIFVLWGACRLMRRYHTLRREPYGISAVFAVLIFIGAYQICLLFSLAFTWLGFADLHAINDIAKARSAFEVTFSTFMFIGTLSILGIWAGFYQWTAITPFDYEVNSHFLHPLTSEPPTNLPQQWRKAALTCTLIFLALRSFTDLITIGQQNRSPAHLPTILRARDVTYGLFSLPMTICIPVAIPANKSADPLVARKDEVMSDLTTRIIRRLRVITQNCTKTAPDIDEFLEGFEDGKAARNSTFAASLAWERAYMVNDEVGRLRSVYRGWTPIQKWRGAAVDTGPVEPQWSSESVRRGG
;
A
#
# COMPACT_ATOMS: atom_id res chain seq x y z
N MET A 1 -20.76 -41.53 -29.30
CA MET A 1 -19.44 -40.85 -29.39
C MET A 1 -18.99 -40.53 -27.99
N LYS A 2 -17.89 -41.12 -27.49
CA LYS A 2 -17.24 -40.59 -26.29
C LYS A 2 -16.63 -39.26 -26.72
N GLY A 3 -17.26 -38.14 -26.34
CA GLY A 3 -16.73 -36.83 -26.65
C GLY A 3 -15.31 -36.69 -26.09
N LEU A 4 -14.50 -35.83 -26.70
CA LEU A 4 -13.13 -35.56 -26.25
C LEU A 4 -13.04 -35.26 -24.75
N TRP A 5 -14.14 -34.81 -24.11
CA TRP A 5 -14.37 -34.69 -22.66
C TRP A 5 -13.90 -35.86 -21.78
N HIS A 6 -13.78 -37.07 -22.34
CA HIS A 6 -13.33 -38.27 -21.62
C HIS A 6 -11.93 -38.75 -22.01
N LEU A 7 -11.22 -38.04 -22.88
CA LEU A 7 -9.80 -38.33 -23.08
C LEU A 7 -9.09 -37.93 -21.78
N PRO A 8 -8.41 -38.87 -21.10
CA PRO A 8 -7.50 -38.48 -20.06
C PRO A 8 -6.47 -37.57 -20.74
N THR A 9 -6.50 -36.27 -20.42
CA THR A 9 -5.34 -35.44 -20.65
C THR A 9 -4.21 -36.19 -20.00
N GLN A 10 -3.25 -36.71 -20.78
CA GLN A 10 -2.01 -37.24 -20.22
C GLN A 10 -1.46 -36.07 -19.41
N THR A 11 -1.68 -36.12 -18.09
CA THR A 11 -1.19 -35.12 -17.17
C THR A 11 0.30 -35.23 -17.27
N ILE A 12 0.92 -34.31 -18.01
CA ILE A 12 2.36 -34.24 -18.07
C ILE A 12 2.80 -34.14 -16.61
N ASP A 13 3.65 -35.05 -16.17
CA ASP A 13 4.11 -35.09 -14.79
C ASP A 13 5.01 -33.87 -14.54
N VAL A 14 4.39 -32.75 -14.20
CA VAL A 14 5.07 -31.47 -14.01
C VAL A 14 5.77 -31.43 -12.65
N GLY A 15 5.42 -32.31 -11.70
CA GLY A 15 5.85 -32.24 -10.31
C GLY A 15 6.41 -33.55 -9.78
N GLY A 16 7.72 -33.61 -9.56
CA GLY A 16 8.30 -34.61 -8.68
C GLY A 16 7.87 -34.30 -7.24
N THR A 17 7.90 -35.30 -6.36
CA THR A 17 7.48 -35.16 -4.96
C THR A 17 8.09 -33.95 -4.25
N GLY A 18 9.33 -33.57 -4.61
CA GLY A 18 10.00 -32.38 -4.07
C GLY A 18 9.33 -31.05 -4.44
N VAL A 19 8.76 -30.92 -5.65
CA VAL A 19 8.04 -29.69 -6.07
C VAL A 19 6.72 -29.58 -5.34
N VAL A 20 5.98 -30.68 -5.25
CA VAL A 20 4.73 -30.75 -4.49
C VAL A 20 4.96 -30.34 -3.04
N ALA A 21 6.02 -30.86 -2.41
CA ALA A 21 6.38 -30.52 -1.03
C ALA A 21 6.81 -29.06 -0.87
N PHE A 22 7.59 -28.53 -1.83
CA PHE A 22 8.00 -27.12 -1.82
C PHE A 22 6.80 -26.18 -1.93
N ASP A 23 5.87 -26.45 -2.86
CA ASP A 23 4.67 -25.63 -3.04
C ASP A 23 3.71 -25.75 -1.85
N ALA A 24 3.61 -26.94 -1.23
CA ALA A 24 2.85 -27.13 0.01
C ALA A 24 3.40 -26.26 1.15
N LEU A 25 4.73 -26.28 1.33
CA LEU A 25 5.43 -25.45 2.32
C LEU A 25 5.26 -23.96 1.99
N GLY A 26 5.37 -23.61 0.70
CA GLY A 26 5.15 -22.27 0.20
C GLY A 26 3.76 -21.74 0.55
N ALA A 27 2.73 -22.51 0.21
CA ALA A 27 1.34 -22.18 0.51
C ALA A 27 1.10 -22.06 2.02
N GLY A 28 1.61 -23.01 2.82
CA GLY A 28 1.49 -22.98 4.28
C GLY A 28 2.12 -21.73 4.89
N LEU A 29 3.36 -21.41 4.53
CA LEU A 29 4.07 -20.24 5.05
C LEU A 29 3.41 -18.92 4.63
N VAL A 30 3.06 -18.76 3.34
CA VAL A 30 2.34 -17.56 2.86
C VAL A 30 1.01 -17.40 3.60
N THR A 31 0.27 -18.49 3.82
CA THR A 31 -0.99 -18.47 4.56
C THR A 31 -0.78 -18.00 6.00
N ILE A 32 0.16 -18.63 6.72
CA ILE A 32 0.47 -18.28 8.11
C ILE A 32 0.89 -16.81 8.21
N MET A 33 1.79 -16.35 7.34
CA MET A 33 2.27 -14.97 7.34
C MET A 33 1.16 -13.98 6.99
N THR A 34 0.26 -14.33 6.05
CA THR A 34 -0.91 -13.51 5.71
C THR A 34 -1.86 -13.38 6.89
N CYS A 35 -2.21 -14.50 7.53
CA CYS A 35 -3.05 -14.51 8.73
C CYS A 35 -2.44 -13.70 9.87
N PHE A 36 -1.15 -13.92 10.15
CA PHE A 36 -0.41 -13.18 11.18
C PHE A 36 -0.39 -11.68 10.89
N THR A 37 -0.12 -11.30 9.64
CA THR A 37 -0.11 -9.90 9.20
C THR A 37 -1.48 -9.26 9.41
N ILE A 38 -2.56 -9.90 8.99
CA ILE A 38 -3.92 -9.35 9.10
C ILE A 38 -4.40 -9.31 10.56
N ALA A 39 -4.00 -10.29 11.38
CA ALA A 39 -4.38 -10.37 12.78
C ALA A 39 -3.68 -9.31 13.65
N LEU A 40 -2.39 -9.05 13.39
CA LEU A 40 -1.56 -8.23 14.28
C LEU A 40 -1.23 -6.83 13.76
N ARG A 41 -1.68 -6.47 12.55
CA ARG A 41 -1.40 -5.15 11.96
C ARG A 41 -2.68 -4.30 11.85
N PRO A 42 -2.53 -2.96 11.85
CA PRO A 42 -3.66 -2.07 12.02
C PRO A 42 -4.51 -2.02 10.75
N LYS A 43 -5.76 -2.45 10.88
CA LYS A 43 -6.74 -2.49 9.77
C LYS A 43 -7.18 -1.11 9.30
N GLU A 44 -6.95 -0.08 10.12
CA GLU A 44 -7.35 1.30 9.82
C GLU A 44 -6.52 1.93 8.68
N TRP A 45 -5.36 1.35 8.35
CA TRP A 45 -4.42 1.94 7.41
C TRP A 45 -4.84 1.65 5.96
N PRO A 46 -5.33 2.65 5.20
CA PRO A 46 -5.80 2.41 3.84
C PRO A 46 -4.70 1.90 2.91
N GLN A 47 -3.44 2.26 3.18
CA GLN A 47 -2.28 1.79 2.44
C GLN A 47 -2.03 0.30 2.69
N ALA A 48 -2.17 -0.15 3.94
CA ALA A 48 -1.96 -1.55 4.33
C ALA A 48 -3.08 -2.46 3.82
N LYS A 49 -4.32 -1.96 3.73
CA LYS A 49 -5.47 -2.71 3.15
C LYS A 49 -5.15 -3.27 1.77
N MET A 50 -4.51 -2.49 0.90
CA MET A 50 -4.14 -2.94 -0.46
C MET A 50 -3.12 -4.08 -0.40
N ILE A 51 -2.11 -3.98 0.47
CA ILE A 51 -1.15 -5.06 0.67
C ILE A 51 -1.85 -6.32 1.19
N TYR A 52 -2.76 -6.18 2.17
CA TYR A 52 -3.51 -7.32 2.71
C TYR A 52 -4.37 -8.00 1.64
N THR A 53 -5.08 -7.23 0.83
CA THR A 53 -5.84 -7.76 -0.31
C THR A 53 -4.92 -8.51 -1.28
N GLY A 54 -3.76 -7.94 -1.60
CA GLY A 54 -2.75 -8.60 -2.43
C GLY A 54 -2.24 -9.92 -1.82
N MET A 55 -1.94 -9.93 -0.52
CA MET A 55 -1.52 -11.14 0.21
C MET A 55 -2.60 -12.21 0.30
N ILE A 56 -3.88 -11.82 0.46
CA ILE A 56 -5.01 -12.77 0.43
C ILE A 56 -5.09 -13.43 -0.94
N PHE A 57 -4.99 -12.64 -2.02
CA PHE A 57 -4.97 -13.19 -3.37
C PHE A 57 -3.76 -14.10 -3.62
N LEU A 58 -2.58 -13.73 -3.09
CA LEU A 58 -1.38 -14.56 -3.18
C LEU A 58 -1.56 -15.89 -2.44
N CYS A 59 -2.15 -15.85 -1.25
CA CYS A 59 -2.47 -17.02 -0.43
C CYS A 59 -3.42 -17.96 -1.17
N ILE A 60 -4.53 -17.43 -1.71
CA ILE A 60 -5.49 -18.20 -2.51
C ILE A 60 -4.78 -18.81 -3.73
N PHE A 61 -3.97 -18.02 -4.45
CA PHE A 61 -3.19 -18.51 -5.59
C PHE A 61 -2.28 -19.69 -5.20
N PHE A 62 -1.50 -19.59 -4.13
CA PHE A 62 -0.60 -20.67 -3.72
C PHE A 62 -1.36 -21.94 -3.32
N ILE A 63 -2.47 -21.81 -2.58
CA ILE A 63 -3.29 -22.96 -2.20
C ILE A 63 -3.87 -23.64 -3.44
N LEU A 64 -4.46 -22.88 -4.36
CA LEU A 64 -5.03 -23.42 -5.59
C LEU A 64 -3.96 -24.03 -6.49
N ASN A 65 -2.79 -23.39 -6.61
CA ASN A 65 -1.66 -23.91 -7.37
C ASN A 65 -1.12 -25.21 -6.78
N TRP A 66 -1.02 -25.31 -5.45
CA TRP A 66 -0.60 -26.54 -4.78
C TRP A 66 -1.60 -27.68 -5.01
N ILE A 67 -2.91 -27.41 -4.88
CA ILE A 67 -3.97 -28.39 -5.21
C ILE A 67 -3.85 -28.84 -6.68
N ASP A 68 -3.62 -27.89 -7.60
CA ASP A 68 -3.43 -28.14 -9.02
C ASP A 68 -2.28 -29.14 -9.28
N ILE A 69 -1.14 -28.86 -8.67
CA ILE A 69 0.08 -29.66 -8.80
C ILE A 69 -0.11 -31.04 -8.16
N MET A 70 -0.82 -31.13 -7.02
CA MET A 70 -1.18 -32.42 -6.42
C MET A 70 -2.04 -33.25 -7.36
N ILE A 71 -3.14 -32.70 -7.90
CA ILE A 71 -4.03 -33.39 -8.84
C ILE A 71 -3.23 -33.93 -10.04
N ARG A 72 -2.29 -33.14 -10.58
CA ARG A 72 -1.41 -33.59 -11.68
C ARG A 72 -0.43 -34.67 -11.24
N HIS A 73 0.15 -34.57 -10.05
CA HIS A 73 1.11 -35.54 -9.51
C HIS A 73 0.49 -36.93 -9.32
N TYR A 74 -0.74 -36.99 -8.79
CA TYR A 74 -1.48 -38.25 -8.61
C TYR A 74 -2.12 -38.77 -9.90
N ARG A 75 -1.91 -38.08 -11.05
CA ARG A 75 -2.45 -38.44 -12.37
C ARG A 75 -3.95 -38.69 -12.35
N THR A 76 -4.67 -37.99 -11.48
CA THR A 76 -6.12 -38.10 -11.43
C THR A 76 -6.72 -37.58 -12.74
N PRO A 77 -7.60 -38.34 -13.40
CA PRO A 77 -8.22 -37.89 -14.64
C PRO A 77 -9.07 -36.65 -14.35
N VAL A 78 -8.78 -35.55 -15.05
CA VAL A 78 -9.48 -34.28 -14.87
C VAL A 78 -10.30 -33.95 -16.11
N THR A 79 -11.51 -33.44 -15.92
CA THR A 79 -12.39 -32.99 -17.01
C THR A 79 -11.88 -31.67 -17.60
N TYR A 80 -12.36 -31.31 -18.80
CA TYR A 80 -11.99 -30.06 -19.49
C TYR A 80 -12.32 -28.79 -18.69
N ASP A 81 -13.21 -28.86 -17.70
CA ASP A 81 -13.45 -27.77 -16.73
C ASP A 81 -12.18 -27.34 -15.98
N TYR A 82 -11.15 -28.19 -15.99
CA TYR A 82 -9.81 -27.90 -15.51
C TYR A 82 -9.13 -26.71 -16.23
N LEU A 83 -9.47 -26.46 -17.50
CA LEU A 83 -8.99 -25.27 -18.22
C LEU A 83 -9.50 -23.98 -17.57
N LEU A 84 -10.74 -23.97 -17.07
CA LEU A 84 -11.31 -22.83 -16.35
C LEU A 84 -10.64 -22.65 -14.99
N PHE A 85 -10.26 -23.74 -14.32
CA PHE A 85 -9.53 -23.67 -13.05
C PHE A 85 -8.19 -22.93 -13.20
N ALA A 86 -7.40 -23.25 -14.24
CA ALA A 86 -6.17 -22.53 -14.53
C ALA A 86 -6.42 -21.03 -14.79
N CYS A 87 -7.53 -20.70 -15.45
CA CYS A 87 -7.92 -19.31 -15.69
C CYS A 87 -8.22 -18.57 -14.38
N VAL A 88 -9.03 -19.18 -13.52
CA VAL A 88 -9.40 -18.63 -12.21
C VAL A 88 -8.16 -18.47 -11.32
N ASN A 89 -7.26 -19.45 -11.31
CA ASN A 89 -6.02 -19.34 -10.53
C ASN A 89 -5.16 -18.14 -11.00
N HIS A 90 -5.08 -17.91 -12.31
CA HIS A 90 -4.34 -16.78 -12.89
C HIS A 90 -4.91 -15.41 -12.49
N ILE A 91 -6.22 -15.30 -12.27
CA ILE A 91 -6.85 -14.06 -11.78
C ILE A 91 -6.27 -13.66 -10.43
N PHE A 92 -6.20 -14.59 -9.50
CA PHE A 92 -5.69 -14.34 -8.16
C PHE A 92 -4.22 -13.92 -8.19
N ARG A 93 -3.44 -14.54 -9.07
CA ARG A 93 -2.05 -14.16 -9.30
C ARG A 93 -1.91 -12.71 -9.80
N VAL A 94 -2.62 -12.35 -10.88
CA VAL A 94 -2.55 -11.01 -11.47
C VAL A 94 -2.99 -9.95 -10.47
N PHE A 95 -4.11 -10.16 -9.77
CA PHE A 95 -4.57 -9.20 -8.76
C PHE A 95 -3.62 -9.11 -7.57
N SER A 96 -3.08 -10.22 -7.09
CA SER A 96 -2.04 -10.22 -6.04
C SER A 96 -0.90 -9.27 -6.42
N ASP A 97 -0.36 -9.43 -7.62
CA ASP A 97 0.80 -8.68 -8.11
C ASP A 97 0.54 -7.19 -8.15
N ILE A 98 -0.60 -6.82 -8.74
CA ILE A 98 -1.11 -5.47 -8.83
C ILE A 98 -1.28 -4.86 -7.43
N PHE A 99 -2.01 -5.52 -6.54
CA PHE A 99 -2.32 -4.98 -5.20
C PHE A 99 -1.10 -4.90 -4.27
N VAL A 100 -0.18 -5.87 -4.34
CA VAL A 100 1.08 -5.84 -3.57
C VAL A 100 1.97 -4.69 -4.05
N LEU A 101 2.15 -4.53 -5.37
CA LEU A 101 2.96 -3.44 -5.94
C LEU A 101 2.38 -2.07 -5.55
N TRP A 102 1.06 -1.92 -5.68
CA TRP A 102 0.37 -0.70 -5.30
C TRP A 102 0.47 -0.40 -3.82
N GLY A 103 0.19 -1.39 -2.99
CA GLY A 103 0.30 -1.27 -1.55
C GLY A 103 1.72 -0.91 -1.11
N ALA A 104 2.75 -1.51 -1.72
CA ALA A 104 4.15 -1.18 -1.47
C ALA A 104 4.47 0.27 -1.88
N CYS A 105 3.98 0.73 -3.04
CA CYS A 105 4.14 2.12 -3.46
C CYS A 105 3.47 3.11 -2.49
N ARG A 106 2.26 2.79 -2.00
CA ARG A 106 1.55 3.62 -1.02
C ARG A 106 2.25 3.63 0.34
N LEU A 107 2.77 2.48 0.77
CA LEU A 107 3.52 2.34 2.01
C LEU A 107 4.84 3.12 1.96
N MET A 108 5.57 3.00 0.84
CA MET A 108 6.76 3.80 0.53
C MET A 108 6.48 5.30 0.63
N ARG A 109 5.41 5.77 -0.04
CA ARG A 109 5.02 7.18 -0.01
C ARG A 109 4.64 7.62 1.40
N ARG A 110 3.93 6.77 2.15
CA ARG A 110 3.59 7.06 3.54
C ARG A 110 4.83 7.31 4.36
N TYR A 111 5.90 6.52 4.20
CA TYR A 111 7.18 6.76 4.89
C TYR A 111 7.85 8.11 4.59
N HIS A 112 7.43 8.79 3.52
CA HIS A 112 7.99 10.06 3.11
C HIS A 112 7.05 11.26 3.33
N THR A 113 5.74 11.09 3.14
CA THR A 113 4.76 12.18 3.22
C THR A 113 3.42 11.71 3.80
N LEU A 114 2.84 12.49 4.72
CA LEU A 114 1.57 12.21 5.39
C LEU A 114 0.31 12.34 4.51
N ARG A 115 0.35 13.00 3.34
CA ARG A 115 -0.88 13.24 2.55
C ARG A 115 -0.78 13.17 1.02
N ARG A 116 -1.94 12.83 0.46
CA ARG A 116 -2.46 12.63 -0.93
C ARG A 116 -1.56 11.93 -1.94
N GLU A 117 -2.12 10.92 -2.61
CA GLU A 117 -1.54 10.31 -3.80
C GLU A 117 -1.42 11.36 -4.91
N PRO A 118 -0.30 11.37 -5.66
CA PRO A 118 -0.21 12.20 -6.83
C PRO A 118 -1.04 11.53 -7.94
N TYR A 119 -1.84 12.31 -8.66
CA TYR A 119 -2.70 11.79 -9.73
C TYR A 119 -1.96 10.90 -10.75
N GLY A 120 -0.65 11.13 -10.97
CA GLY A 120 0.18 10.35 -11.90
C GLY A 120 0.44 8.89 -11.49
N ILE A 121 0.62 8.60 -10.20
CA ILE A 121 0.88 7.21 -9.74
C ILE A 121 -0.38 6.36 -9.88
N SER A 122 -1.55 6.94 -9.62
CA SER A 122 -2.86 6.29 -9.82
C SER A 122 -3.13 5.98 -11.30
N ALA A 123 -2.65 6.81 -12.23
CA ALA A 123 -2.80 6.56 -13.67
C ALA A 123 -2.00 5.34 -14.16
N VAL A 124 -0.73 5.20 -13.73
CA VAL A 124 0.09 4.01 -14.04
C VAL A 124 -0.56 2.73 -13.51
N PHE A 125 -1.15 2.82 -12.32
CA PHE A 125 -1.86 1.69 -11.73
C PHE A 125 -3.16 1.34 -12.47
N ALA A 126 -3.90 2.34 -12.94
CA ALA A 126 -5.06 2.12 -13.79
C ALA A 126 -4.68 1.41 -15.10
N VAL A 127 -3.53 1.74 -15.69
CA VAL A 127 -2.97 1.04 -16.85
C VAL A 127 -2.64 -0.42 -16.52
N LEU A 128 -2.01 -0.69 -15.36
CA LEU A 128 -1.73 -2.07 -14.92
C LEU A 128 -3.01 -2.89 -14.71
N ILE A 129 -4.03 -2.30 -14.09
CA ILE A 129 -5.35 -2.94 -13.93
C ILE A 129 -5.97 -3.22 -15.29
N PHE A 130 -5.93 -2.25 -16.21
CA PHE A 130 -6.50 -2.42 -17.55
C PHE A 130 -5.80 -3.55 -18.31
N ILE A 131 -4.46 -3.57 -18.33
CA ILE A 131 -3.68 -4.63 -19.00
C ILE A 131 -3.97 -5.99 -18.35
N GLY A 132 -4.00 -6.06 -17.01
CA GLY A 132 -4.31 -7.29 -16.27
C GLY A 132 -5.73 -7.80 -16.55
N ALA A 133 -6.72 -6.91 -16.55
CA ALA A 133 -8.11 -7.26 -16.89
C ALA A 133 -8.23 -7.75 -18.33
N TYR A 134 -7.56 -7.08 -19.28
CA TYR A 134 -7.56 -7.49 -20.68
C TYR A 134 -6.90 -8.86 -20.88
N GLN A 135 -5.79 -9.13 -20.19
CA GLN A 135 -5.15 -10.45 -20.18
C GLN A 135 -6.10 -11.54 -19.64
N ILE A 136 -6.83 -11.26 -18.55
CA ILE A 136 -7.83 -12.18 -18.00
C ILE A 136 -8.94 -12.45 -19.01
N CYS A 137 -9.46 -11.41 -19.69
CA CYS A 137 -10.46 -11.58 -20.74
C CYS A 137 -9.96 -12.47 -21.89
N LEU A 138 -8.72 -12.30 -22.35
CA LEU A 138 -8.11 -13.16 -23.36
C LEU A 138 -7.94 -14.61 -22.88
N LEU A 139 -7.60 -14.81 -21.60
CA LEU A 139 -7.45 -16.12 -21.01
C LEU A 139 -8.78 -16.89 -20.98
N PHE A 140 -9.85 -16.23 -20.55
CA PHE A 140 -11.20 -16.79 -20.60
C PHE A 140 -11.67 -17.02 -22.04
N SER A 141 -11.44 -16.07 -22.94
CA SER A 141 -11.78 -16.21 -24.36
C SER A 141 -11.11 -17.45 -24.96
N LEU A 142 -9.82 -17.67 -24.68
CA LEU A 142 -9.10 -18.87 -25.10
C LEU A 142 -9.72 -20.14 -24.52
N ALA A 143 -10.02 -20.16 -23.22
CA ALA A 143 -10.63 -21.33 -22.57
C ALA A 143 -12.01 -21.67 -23.16
N PHE A 144 -12.87 -20.66 -23.36
CA PHE A 144 -14.19 -20.86 -23.98
C PHE A 144 -14.09 -21.29 -25.45
N THR A 145 -13.11 -20.77 -26.19
CA THR A 145 -12.86 -21.17 -27.58
C THR A 145 -12.43 -22.63 -27.67
N TRP A 146 -11.59 -23.09 -26.73
CA TRP A 146 -11.24 -24.50 -26.59
C TRP A 146 -12.43 -25.39 -26.22
N LEU A 147 -13.29 -24.95 -25.29
CA LEU A 147 -14.50 -25.69 -24.90
C LEU A 147 -15.56 -25.73 -26.00
N GLY A 148 -15.63 -24.67 -26.82
CA GLY A 148 -16.57 -24.53 -27.94
C GLY A 148 -16.13 -25.24 -29.23
N PHE A 149 -14.96 -25.91 -29.24
CA PHE A 149 -14.40 -26.60 -30.40
C PHE A 149 -14.31 -25.72 -31.66
N ALA A 150 -13.92 -24.44 -31.49
CA ALA A 150 -13.74 -23.53 -32.62
C ALA A 150 -12.54 -23.92 -33.49
N ASP A 151 -12.44 -23.31 -34.67
CA ASP A 151 -11.34 -23.52 -35.63
C ASP A 151 -9.96 -23.35 -34.96
N LEU A 152 -9.03 -24.24 -35.32
CA LEU A 152 -7.65 -24.25 -34.84
C LEU A 152 -6.94 -22.92 -35.13
N HIS A 153 -7.33 -22.24 -36.22
CA HIS A 153 -6.79 -20.93 -36.58
C HIS A 153 -7.19 -19.85 -35.54
N ALA A 154 -8.47 -19.83 -35.14
CA ALA A 154 -8.95 -18.89 -34.12
C ALA A 154 -8.29 -19.13 -32.76
N ILE A 155 -8.11 -20.41 -32.37
CA ILE A 155 -7.39 -20.79 -31.16
C ILE A 155 -5.94 -20.26 -31.18
N ASN A 156 -5.24 -20.42 -32.32
CA ASN A 156 -3.86 -19.97 -32.47
C ASN A 156 -3.74 -18.45 -32.39
N ASP A 157 -4.65 -17.70 -33.03
CA ASP A 157 -4.61 -16.25 -33.04
C ASP A 157 -4.88 -15.66 -31.65
N ILE A 158 -5.86 -16.22 -30.92
CA ILE A 158 -6.14 -15.83 -29.52
C ILE A 158 -4.95 -16.19 -28.62
N ALA A 159 -4.33 -17.36 -28.80
CA ALA A 159 -3.17 -17.78 -28.02
C ALA A 159 -1.96 -16.86 -28.25
N LYS A 160 -1.69 -16.44 -29.48
CA LYS A 160 -0.63 -15.46 -29.81
C LYS A 160 -0.90 -14.11 -29.16
N ALA A 161 -2.13 -13.60 -29.27
CA ALA A 161 -2.51 -12.34 -28.64
C ALA A 161 -2.34 -12.42 -27.12
N ARG A 162 -2.82 -13.49 -26.48
CA ARG A 162 -2.65 -13.73 -25.05
C ARG A 162 -1.18 -13.70 -24.64
N SER A 163 -0.31 -14.42 -25.36
CA SER A 163 1.12 -14.47 -25.05
C SER A 163 1.77 -13.08 -25.10
N ALA A 164 1.44 -12.28 -26.13
CA ALA A 164 1.95 -10.90 -26.23
C ALA A 164 1.50 -10.02 -25.06
N PHE A 165 0.25 -10.15 -24.62
CA PHE A 165 -0.25 -9.42 -23.44
C PHE A 165 0.36 -9.91 -22.13
N GLU A 166 0.60 -11.21 -21.98
CA GLU A 166 1.28 -11.77 -20.79
C GLU A 166 2.71 -11.26 -20.68
N VAL A 167 3.47 -11.22 -21.79
CA VAL A 167 4.81 -10.58 -21.83
C VAL A 167 4.73 -9.09 -21.49
N THR A 168 3.76 -8.38 -22.06
CA THR A 168 3.58 -6.94 -21.84
C THR A 168 3.28 -6.66 -20.37
N PHE A 169 2.34 -7.39 -19.77
CA PHE A 169 1.99 -7.26 -18.36
C PHE A 169 3.20 -7.47 -17.45
N SER A 170 3.93 -8.59 -17.63
CA SER A 170 5.11 -8.89 -16.80
C SER A 170 6.23 -7.86 -17.01
N THR A 171 6.37 -7.29 -18.21
CA THR A 171 7.30 -6.18 -18.49
C THR A 171 6.91 -4.91 -17.73
N PHE A 172 5.65 -4.50 -17.79
CA PHE A 172 5.17 -3.32 -17.07
C PHE A 172 5.27 -3.51 -15.54
N MET A 173 4.98 -4.70 -15.03
CA MET A 173 5.17 -5.05 -13.62
C MET A 173 6.64 -4.93 -13.19
N PHE A 174 7.56 -5.46 -14.00
CA PHE A 174 8.99 -5.37 -13.74
C PHE A 174 9.49 -3.92 -13.76
N ILE A 175 9.20 -3.16 -14.83
CA ILE A 175 9.59 -1.75 -14.95
C ILE A 175 8.97 -0.90 -13.84
N GLY A 176 7.70 -1.14 -13.51
CA GLY A 176 7.01 -0.46 -12.42
C GLY A 176 7.68 -0.71 -11.07
N THR A 177 8.07 -1.97 -10.80
CA THR A 177 8.78 -2.32 -9.57
C THR A 177 10.17 -1.68 -9.51
N LEU A 178 10.92 -1.70 -10.62
CA LEU A 178 12.23 -1.03 -10.70
C LEU A 178 12.10 0.49 -10.52
N SER A 179 11.07 1.10 -11.09
CA SER A 179 10.83 2.54 -10.96
C SER A 179 10.54 2.91 -9.50
N ILE A 180 9.70 2.12 -8.80
CA ILE A 180 9.43 2.31 -7.37
C ILE A 180 10.70 2.11 -6.54
N LEU A 181 11.49 1.08 -6.84
CA LEU A 181 12.75 0.83 -6.15
C LEU A 181 13.76 1.95 -6.38
N GLY A 182 13.86 2.48 -7.60
CA GLY A 182 14.75 3.60 -7.94
C GLY A 182 14.34 4.90 -7.24
N ILE A 183 13.04 5.20 -7.22
CA ILE A 183 12.49 6.32 -6.44
C ILE A 183 12.80 6.14 -4.95
N TRP A 184 12.60 4.93 -4.41
CA TRP A 184 12.90 4.61 -3.02
C TRP A 184 14.39 4.75 -2.68
N ALA A 185 15.28 4.26 -3.54
CA ALA A 185 16.72 4.37 -3.37
C ALA A 185 17.17 5.83 -3.40
N GLY A 186 16.61 6.64 -4.31
CA GLY A 186 16.84 8.08 -4.36
C GLY A 186 16.44 8.76 -3.04
N PHE A 187 15.28 8.41 -2.48
CA PHE A 187 14.87 8.90 -1.16
C PHE A 187 15.78 8.41 -0.03
N TYR A 188 16.20 7.14 -0.06
CA TYR A 188 17.06 6.56 0.97
C TYR A 188 18.43 7.23 1.00
N GLN A 189 19.05 7.39 -0.18
CA GLN A 189 20.33 8.08 -0.33
C GLN A 189 20.22 9.55 0.07
N TRP A 190 19.12 10.22 -0.27
CA TRP A 190 18.84 11.58 0.20
C TRP A 190 18.83 11.66 1.73
N THR A 191 18.17 10.72 2.42
CA THR A 191 18.14 10.70 3.89
C THR A 191 19.48 10.33 4.54
N ALA A 192 20.32 9.55 3.86
CA ALA A 192 21.63 9.14 4.39
C ALA A 192 22.71 10.23 4.25
N ILE A 193 22.63 11.04 3.19
CA ILE A 193 23.57 12.14 2.93
C ILE A 193 23.30 13.34 3.84
N THR A 194 22.09 13.47 4.38
CA THR A 194 21.69 14.58 5.23
C THR A 194 21.78 14.18 6.71
N PRO A 195 22.85 14.51 7.44
CA PRO A 195 23.15 13.91 8.75
C PRO A 195 22.30 14.47 9.92
N PHE A 196 21.23 15.21 9.65
CA PHE A 196 20.62 16.11 10.63
C PHE A 196 19.58 15.46 11.57
N ASP A 197 19.28 14.18 11.42
CA ASP A 197 18.32 13.46 12.30
C ASP A 197 18.98 12.83 13.54
N TYR A 198 20.31 12.94 13.71
CA TYR A 198 20.95 12.45 14.94
C TYR A 198 20.94 13.48 16.08
N GLU A 199 20.86 14.79 15.79
CA GLU A 199 20.92 15.81 16.85
C GLU A 199 19.59 16.11 17.53
N VAL A 200 18.43 15.85 16.90
CA VAL A 200 17.13 16.01 17.61
C VAL A 200 16.84 14.82 18.55
N ASN A 201 17.52 13.69 18.38
CA ASN A 201 17.58 12.63 19.38
C ASN A 201 18.62 12.91 20.49
N SER A 202 19.37 14.01 20.48
CA SER A 202 20.21 14.35 21.64
C SER A 202 19.41 14.84 22.86
N HIS A 203 18.09 15.07 22.70
CA HIS A 203 17.18 15.22 23.85
C HIS A 203 16.74 13.89 24.49
N PHE A 204 17.29 12.73 24.06
CA PHE A 204 17.24 11.45 24.79
C PHE A 204 18.16 11.41 26.03
N LEU A 205 18.44 12.56 26.64
CA LEU A 205 18.84 12.68 28.04
C LEU A 205 17.61 12.72 28.97
N HIS A 206 16.54 12.00 28.62
CA HIS A 206 15.62 11.48 29.64
C HIS A 206 16.05 10.06 30.00
N PRO A 207 16.84 9.88 31.07
CA PRO A 207 17.12 8.57 31.61
C PRO A 207 15.84 8.01 32.24
N LEU A 208 15.59 6.72 32.02
CA LEU A 208 14.80 5.86 32.92
C LEU A 208 13.28 6.10 32.99
N THR A 209 12.55 6.01 31.87
CA THR A 209 11.16 5.52 31.92
C THR A 209 11.06 4.19 31.17
N SER A 210 10.76 3.16 31.95
CA SER A 210 10.93 1.74 31.74
C SER A 210 9.88 1.10 30.81
N GLU A 211 9.70 1.60 29.59
CA GLU A 211 8.94 0.87 28.59
C GLU A 211 9.90 0.09 27.68
N PRO A 212 9.73 -1.24 27.52
CA PRO A 212 10.54 -2.01 26.60
C PRO A 212 10.37 -1.43 25.19
N PRO A 213 11.42 -1.39 24.35
CA PRO A 213 11.32 -0.94 22.96
C PRO A 213 10.53 -1.97 22.16
N THR A 214 9.21 -1.98 22.33
CA THR A 214 8.25 -2.79 21.57
C THR A 214 8.17 -2.33 20.10
N ASN A 215 8.80 -1.20 19.78
CA ASN A 215 8.84 -0.63 18.44
C ASN A 215 10.16 -0.95 17.76
N LEU A 216 10.12 -1.90 16.80
CA LEU A 216 11.22 -2.10 15.84
C LEU A 216 11.68 -0.75 15.27
N PRO A 217 13.00 -0.47 15.23
CA PRO A 217 13.52 0.79 14.73
C PRO A 217 13.04 1.06 13.30
N GLN A 218 12.72 2.31 12.98
CA GLN A 218 12.18 2.70 11.68
C GLN A 218 13.07 2.26 10.50
N GLN A 219 14.39 2.21 10.72
CA GLN A 219 15.37 1.71 9.75
C GLN A 219 15.10 0.27 9.31
N TRP A 220 14.73 -0.63 10.25
CA TRP A 220 14.40 -2.01 9.93
C TRP A 220 13.13 -2.12 9.10
N ARG A 221 12.15 -1.25 9.33
CA ARG A 221 10.90 -1.22 8.54
C ARG A 221 11.18 -0.75 7.11
N LYS A 222 12.02 0.28 6.96
CA LYS A 222 12.51 0.75 5.65
C LYS A 222 13.28 -0.35 4.92
N ALA A 223 14.19 -1.04 5.62
CA ALA A 223 14.95 -2.16 5.06
C ALA A 223 14.03 -3.31 4.62
N ALA A 224 13.04 -3.69 5.44
CA ALA A 224 12.06 -4.71 5.09
C ALA A 224 11.24 -4.34 3.86
N LEU A 225 10.86 -3.06 3.71
CA LEU A 225 10.20 -2.56 2.50
C LEU A 225 11.13 -2.65 1.27
N THR A 226 12.40 -2.26 1.41
CA THR A 226 13.41 -2.41 0.35
C THR A 226 13.53 -3.88 -0.07
N CYS A 227 13.67 -4.81 0.87
CA CYS A 227 13.72 -6.24 0.60
C CYS A 227 12.45 -6.72 -0.13
N THR A 228 11.27 -6.27 0.31
CA THR A 228 9.99 -6.58 -0.34
C THR A 228 10.01 -6.15 -1.81
N LEU A 229 10.47 -4.93 -2.10
CA LEU A 229 10.57 -4.40 -3.47
C LEU A 229 11.61 -5.16 -4.31
N ILE A 230 12.76 -5.53 -3.73
CA ILE A 230 13.79 -6.33 -4.42
C ILE A 230 13.23 -7.70 -4.80
N PHE A 231 12.59 -8.41 -3.85
CA PHE A 231 11.99 -9.71 -4.12
C PHE A 231 10.86 -9.62 -5.14
N LEU A 232 10.05 -8.55 -5.09
CA LEU A 232 9.02 -8.28 -6.09
C LEU A 232 9.63 -8.06 -7.48
N ALA A 233 10.77 -7.38 -7.57
CA ALA A 233 11.48 -7.13 -8.82
C ALA A 233 12.09 -8.41 -9.39
N LEU A 234 12.77 -9.21 -8.55
CA LEU A 234 13.33 -10.50 -8.92
C LEU A 234 12.24 -11.46 -9.42
N ARG A 235 11.11 -11.52 -8.71
CA ARG A 235 9.95 -12.32 -9.10
C ARG A 235 9.37 -11.91 -10.45
N SER A 236 9.21 -10.60 -10.67
CA SER A 236 8.68 -10.05 -11.93
C SER A 236 9.66 -10.31 -13.09
N PHE A 237 10.96 -10.21 -12.83
CA PHE A 237 12.02 -10.51 -13.80
C PHE A 237 12.03 -11.99 -14.19
N THR A 238 11.97 -12.90 -13.22
CA THR A 238 11.92 -14.33 -13.51
C THR A 238 10.69 -14.71 -14.30
N ASP A 239 9.53 -14.12 -13.99
CA ASP A 239 8.31 -14.38 -14.75
C ASP A 239 8.44 -13.91 -16.20
N LEU A 240 8.98 -12.71 -16.43
CA LEU A 240 9.26 -12.20 -17.76
C LEU A 240 10.18 -13.15 -18.56
N ILE A 241 11.25 -13.66 -17.93
CA ILE A 241 12.14 -14.65 -18.57
C ILE A 241 11.39 -15.93 -18.90
N THR A 242 10.64 -16.48 -17.93
CA THR A 242 9.90 -17.73 -18.14
C THR A 242 8.92 -17.60 -19.29
N ILE A 243 8.10 -16.54 -19.33
CA ILE A 243 7.15 -16.31 -20.41
C ILE A 243 7.89 -16.17 -21.76
N GLY A 244 9.04 -15.46 -21.77
CA GLY A 244 9.90 -15.36 -22.95
C GLY A 244 10.42 -16.72 -23.44
N GLN A 245 10.77 -17.63 -22.54
CA GLN A 245 11.25 -18.98 -22.86
C GLN A 245 10.12 -19.90 -23.33
N GLN A 246 8.91 -19.77 -22.77
CA GLN A 246 7.73 -20.54 -23.20
C GLN A 246 7.45 -20.35 -24.70
N ASN A 247 7.65 -19.15 -25.22
CA ASN A 247 7.45 -18.83 -26.64
C ASN A 247 8.56 -19.39 -27.56
N ARG A 248 9.75 -19.70 -27.03
CA ARG A 248 10.91 -20.11 -27.83
C ARG A 248 11.10 -21.63 -27.88
N SER A 249 10.78 -22.34 -26.79
CA SER A 249 11.16 -23.74 -26.60
C SER A 249 9.99 -24.61 -26.13
N PRO A 250 9.01 -24.93 -27.00
CA PRO A 250 7.82 -25.71 -26.61
C PRO A 250 8.16 -27.13 -26.12
N ALA A 251 9.27 -27.70 -26.59
CA ALA A 251 9.73 -29.04 -26.17
C ALA A 251 10.08 -29.15 -24.68
N HIS A 252 10.40 -28.03 -24.02
CA HIS A 252 10.76 -27.99 -22.59
C HIS A 252 9.69 -27.34 -21.72
N LEU A 253 8.47 -27.18 -22.24
CA LEU A 253 7.36 -26.52 -21.54
C LEU A 253 7.14 -27.12 -20.13
N PRO A 254 7.26 -28.46 -19.96
CA PRO A 254 7.51 -29.20 -18.73
C PRO A 254 8.21 -28.46 -17.60
N THR A 255 9.51 -28.38 -17.86
CA THR A 255 10.56 -27.86 -17.00
C THR A 255 10.42 -26.36 -16.82
N ILE A 256 10.00 -25.64 -17.87
CA ILE A 256 9.81 -24.20 -17.82
C ILE A 256 8.67 -23.84 -16.85
N LEU A 257 7.55 -24.58 -16.89
CA LEU A 257 6.43 -24.39 -15.96
C LEU A 257 6.85 -24.70 -14.52
N ARG A 258 7.54 -25.82 -14.29
CA ARG A 258 8.10 -26.15 -12.97
C ARG A 258 9.02 -25.04 -12.44
N ALA A 259 9.93 -24.55 -13.28
CA ALA A 259 10.85 -23.49 -12.90
C ALA A 259 10.10 -22.19 -12.56
N ARG A 260 9.01 -21.88 -13.27
CA ARG A 260 8.13 -20.75 -12.97
C ARG A 260 7.56 -20.86 -11.56
N ASP A 261 6.99 -22.01 -11.20
CA ASP A 261 6.32 -22.20 -9.92
C ASP A 261 7.31 -22.11 -8.76
N VAL A 262 8.46 -22.78 -8.91
CA VAL A 262 9.54 -22.75 -7.90
C VAL A 262 10.11 -21.34 -7.73
N THR A 263 10.44 -20.64 -8.82
CA THR A 263 11.00 -19.28 -8.72
C THR A 263 9.98 -18.28 -8.18
N TYR A 264 8.71 -18.41 -8.58
CA TYR A 264 7.63 -17.57 -8.05
C TYR A 264 7.45 -17.80 -6.55
N GLY A 265 7.47 -19.05 -6.07
CA GLY A 265 7.49 -19.41 -4.64
C GLY A 265 8.70 -18.84 -3.90
N LEU A 266 9.89 -19.07 -4.43
CA LEU A 266 11.17 -18.67 -3.84
C LEU A 266 11.27 -17.17 -3.56
N PHE A 267 10.74 -16.33 -4.45
CA PHE A 267 10.76 -14.87 -4.26
C PHE A 267 9.51 -14.34 -3.53
N SER A 268 8.37 -15.03 -3.63
CA SER A 268 7.15 -14.63 -2.91
C SER A 268 7.25 -14.88 -1.40
N LEU A 269 7.91 -15.96 -0.98
CA LEU A 269 8.07 -16.30 0.43
C LEU A 269 8.78 -15.22 1.27
N PRO A 270 10.03 -14.84 0.96
CA PRO A 270 10.71 -13.81 1.73
C PRO A 270 10.02 -12.45 1.61
N MET A 271 9.41 -12.14 0.45
CA MET A 271 8.55 -10.96 0.30
C MET A 271 7.40 -10.95 1.33
N THR A 272 6.67 -12.07 1.47
CA THR A 272 5.56 -12.17 2.44
C THR A 272 6.01 -12.10 3.90
N ILE A 273 7.24 -12.52 4.21
CA ILE A 273 7.84 -12.39 5.54
C ILE A 273 8.24 -10.93 5.83
N CYS A 274 8.78 -10.21 4.84
CA CYS A 274 9.19 -8.83 5.00
C CYS A 274 8.00 -7.86 5.17
N ILE A 275 6.86 -8.13 4.53
CA ILE A 275 5.67 -7.27 4.58
C ILE A 275 5.21 -6.95 6.01
N PRO A 276 4.97 -7.92 6.92
CA PRO A 276 4.55 -7.61 8.28
C PRO A 276 5.58 -6.75 9.01
N VAL A 277 6.88 -6.91 8.76
CA VAL A 277 7.93 -6.07 9.38
C VAL A 277 7.90 -4.64 8.81
N ALA A 278 7.60 -4.49 7.52
CA ALA A 278 7.46 -3.21 6.85
C ALA A 278 6.20 -2.43 7.28
N ILE A 279 5.20 -3.07 7.91
CA ILE A 279 3.99 -2.39 8.39
C ILE A 279 4.10 -2.15 9.90
N PRO A 280 3.95 -0.89 10.38
CA PRO A 280 3.92 -0.58 11.81
C PRO A 280 2.83 -1.36 12.56
N ALA A 281 3.14 -1.82 13.77
CA ALA A 281 2.21 -2.62 14.58
C ALA A 281 0.97 -1.83 15.02
N ASN A 282 1.17 -0.57 15.42
CA ASN A 282 0.13 0.29 15.96
C ASN A 282 0.21 1.69 15.33
N LYS A 283 -0.90 2.43 15.36
CA LYS A 283 -0.96 3.83 14.91
C LYS A 283 -0.03 4.74 15.73
N SER A 284 0.08 4.50 17.03
CA SER A 284 1.01 5.18 17.93
C SER A 284 2.48 4.87 17.64
N ALA A 285 2.76 3.75 16.98
CA ALA A 285 4.10 3.35 16.56
C ALA A 285 4.51 3.94 15.19
N ASP A 286 3.66 4.79 14.59
CA ASP A 286 3.97 5.50 13.35
C ASP A 286 4.65 6.84 13.69
N PRO A 287 5.96 6.99 13.42
CA PRO A 287 6.69 8.22 13.73
C PRO A 287 6.10 9.44 13.02
N LEU A 288 5.42 9.25 11.89
CA LEU A 288 4.78 10.34 11.17
C LEU A 288 3.46 10.79 11.82
N VAL A 289 2.73 9.87 12.45
CA VAL A 289 1.54 10.24 13.23
C VAL A 289 1.98 11.04 14.46
N ALA A 290 3.01 10.58 15.17
CA ALA A 290 3.56 11.31 16.31
C ALA A 290 4.02 12.72 15.92
N ARG A 291 4.72 12.86 14.79
CA ARG A 291 5.16 14.16 14.28
C ARG A 291 4.01 15.06 13.83
N LYS A 292 2.97 14.49 13.22
CA LYS A 292 1.74 15.22 12.93
C LYS A 292 1.10 15.71 14.22
N ASP A 293 0.94 14.85 15.22
CA ASP A 293 0.30 15.18 16.49
C ASP A 293 1.09 16.29 17.23
N GLU A 294 2.42 16.26 17.16
CA GLU A 294 3.29 17.34 17.67
C GLU A 294 3.02 18.67 16.95
N VAL A 295 3.02 18.67 15.62
CA VAL A 295 2.75 19.89 14.82
C VAL A 295 1.33 20.41 15.06
N MET A 296 0.36 19.51 15.23
CA MET A 296 -1.02 19.84 15.57
C MET A 296 -1.14 20.45 16.97
N SER A 297 -0.40 19.92 17.94
CA SER A 297 -0.34 20.47 19.31
C SER A 297 0.29 21.87 19.33
N ASP A 298 1.39 22.05 18.60
CA ASP A 298 2.04 23.36 18.43
C ASP A 298 1.09 24.37 17.75
N LEU A 299 0.47 24.00 16.63
CA LEU A 299 -0.50 24.85 15.94
C LEU A 299 -1.68 25.22 16.85
N THR A 300 -2.23 24.26 17.59
CA THR A 300 -3.32 24.50 18.55
C THR A 300 -2.89 25.49 19.63
N THR A 301 -1.67 25.33 20.16
CA THR A 301 -1.10 26.25 21.15
C THR A 301 -0.95 27.65 20.58
N ARG A 302 -0.45 27.79 19.34
CA ARG A 302 -0.32 29.08 18.65
C ARG A 302 -1.68 29.72 18.37
N ILE A 303 -2.68 28.95 17.94
CA ILE A 303 -4.06 29.40 17.73
C ILE A 303 -4.64 29.95 19.03
N ILE A 304 -4.59 29.18 20.13
CA ILE A 304 -5.10 29.61 21.43
C ILE A 304 -4.38 30.88 21.91
N ARG A 305 -3.06 30.94 21.77
CA ARG A 305 -2.27 32.11 22.17
C ARG A 305 -2.66 33.36 21.38
N ARG A 306 -2.76 33.25 20.05
CA ARG A 306 -3.15 34.38 19.19
C ARG A 306 -4.59 34.81 19.46
N LEU A 307 -5.50 33.86 19.64
CA LEU A 307 -6.90 34.13 19.95
C LEU A 307 -7.02 34.85 21.30
N ARG A 308 -6.24 34.44 22.31
CA ARG A 308 -6.16 35.13 23.61
C ARG A 308 -5.66 36.57 23.48
N VAL A 309 -4.68 36.83 22.61
CA VAL A 309 -4.15 38.17 22.34
C VAL A 309 -5.20 39.05 21.64
N ILE A 310 -5.81 38.56 20.56
CA ILE A 310 -6.79 39.32 19.77
C ILE A 310 -8.06 39.61 20.60
N THR A 311 -8.55 38.61 21.32
CA THR A 311 -9.73 38.76 22.19
C THR A 311 -9.42 39.46 23.51
N GLN A 312 -8.16 39.80 23.80
CA GLN A 312 -7.73 40.37 25.09
C GLN A 312 -8.28 39.57 26.28
N ASN A 313 -7.97 38.27 26.34
CA ASN A 313 -8.53 37.33 27.33
C ASN A 313 -10.08 37.33 27.33
N CYS A 314 -10.69 37.17 26.15
CA CYS A 314 -12.15 37.13 25.99
C CYS A 314 -12.88 38.44 26.31
N THR A 315 -12.23 39.60 26.38
CA THR A 315 -12.91 40.90 26.60
C THR A 315 -13.45 41.52 25.31
N LYS A 316 -12.81 41.24 24.15
CA LYS A 316 -13.21 41.73 22.83
C LYS A 316 -13.98 40.68 22.02
N THR A 317 -14.71 41.15 21.00
CA THR A 317 -15.36 40.32 19.97
C THR A 317 -14.34 39.41 19.29
N ALA A 318 -14.73 38.18 18.99
CA ALA A 318 -13.88 37.25 18.27
C ALA A 318 -13.56 37.77 16.85
N PRO A 319 -12.34 37.54 16.33
CA PRO A 319 -11.98 37.94 14.96
C PRO A 319 -12.69 37.06 13.93
N ASP A 320 -12.86 37.56 12.71
CA ASP A 320 -13.27 36.72 11.58
C ASP A 320 -12.28 35.56 11.35
N ILE A 321 -12.79 34.37 11.03
CA ILE A 321 -11.95 33.17 10.94
C ILE A 321 -11.02 33.23 9.74
N ASP A 322 -11.46 33.79 8.60
CA ASP A 322 -10.61 33.87 7.41
C ASP A 322 -9.43 34.81 7.64
N GLU A 323 -9.68 35.99 8.22
CA GLU A 323 -8.64 36.96 8.61
C GLU A 323 -7.71 36.41 9.71
N PHE A 324 -8.27 35.70 10.69
CA PHE A 324 -7.49 35.09 11.78
C PHE A 324 -6.51 34.04 11.27
N LEU A 325 -6.97 33.19 10.35
CA LEU A 325 -6.20 32.05 9.83
C LEU A 325 -5.10 32.45 8.84
N GLU A 326 -5.25 33.56 8.11
CA GLU A 326 -4.21 34.07 7.19
C GLU A 326 -2.86 34.26 7.88
N GLY A 327 -2.86 34.66 9.16
CA GLY A 327 -1.62 34.87 9.89
C GLY A 327 -0.91 33.60 10.37
N PHE A 328 -1.46 32.41 10.11
CA PHE A 328 -0.79 31.12 10.35
C PHE A 328 -0.26 30.49 9.05
N GLU A 329 -0.53 31.09 7.89
CA GLU A 329 0.07 30.69 6.64
C GLU A 329 1.55 31.11 6.64
N ASP A 330 2.40 30.32 7.29
CA ASP A 330 3.85 30.53 7.33
C ASP A 330 4.40 30.40 5.91
N GLY A 331 4.55 31.54 5.24
CA GLY A 331 5.40 31.78 4.09
C GLY A 331 5.26 30.80 2.93
N LYS A 332 4.58 31.26 1.87
CA LYS A 332 4.91 30.88 0.46
C LYS A 332 6.42 31.02 0.14
N ALA A 333 7.19 31.67 1.02
CA ALA A 333 8.61 31.96 0.97
C ALA A 333 9.57 30.76 1.22
N ALA A 334 9.13 29.63 1.79
CA ALA A 334 10.02 28.48 2.04
C ALA A 334 10.39 27.69 0.76
N ARG A 335 9.98 28.15 -0.42
CA ARG A 335 10.16 27.44 -1.69
C ARG A 335 11.58 27.52 -2.27
N ASN A 336 12.45 28.38 -1.73
CA ASN A 336 13.65 28.84 -2.46
C ASN A 336 15.04 28.49 -1.89
N SER A 337 15.22 27.72 -0.80
CA SER A 337 16.61 27.39 -0.40
C SER A 337 16.78 26.20 0.56
N THR A 338 17.54 25.18 0.11
CA THR A 338 18.31 24.17 0.88
C THR A 338 17.59 23.32 1.96
N PHE A 339 18.22 22.23 2.40
CA PHE A 339 17.70 21.14 3.26
C PHE A 339 16.83 21.53 4.48
N ALA A 340 17.11 22.62 5.19
CA ALA A 340 16.23 23.13 6.25
C ALA A 340 14.81 23.47 5.74
N ALA A 341 14.70 23.82 4.45
CA ALA A 341 13.44 24.01 3.78
C ALA A 341 12.65 22.73 3.55
N SER A 342 13.20 21.50 3.51
CA SER A 342 12.33 20.32 3.32
C SER A 342 11.52 19.99 4.57
N LEU A 343 12.16 20.06 5.74
CA LEU A 343 11.54 19.82 7.04
C LEU A 343 10.63 20.99 7.44
N ALA A 344 11.08 22.23 7.19
CA ALA A 344 10.26 23.43 7.36
C ALA A 344 9.10 23.46 6.35
N TRP A 345 9.30 23.02 5.11
CA TRP A 345 8.23 22.88 4.12
C TRP A 345 7.24 21.81 4.54
N GLU A 346 7.68 20.66 5.06
CA GLU A 346 6.78 19.61 5.53
C GLU A 346 5.93 20.11 6.72
N ARG A 347 6.55 20.84 7.66
CA ARG A 347 5.85 21.48 8.77
C ARG A 347 4.88 22.57 8.30
N ALA A 348 5.34 23.49 7.45
CA ALA A 348 4.52 24.55 6.88
C ALA A 348 3.37 23.97 6.05
N TYR A 349 3.61 22.89 5.31
CA TYR A 349 2.59 22.16 4.58
C TYR A 349 1.56 21.53 5.51
N MET A 350 1.98 20.85 6.59
CA MET A 350 1.07 20.28 7.59
C MET A 350 0.23 21.37 8.26
N VAL A 351 0.83 22.53 8.58
CA VAL A 351 0.13 23.70 9.11
C VAL A 351 -0.88 24.24 8.09
N ASN A 352 -0.47 24.49 6.86
CA ASN A 352 -1.34 25.01 5.80
C ASN A 352 -2.50 24.06 5.45
N ASP A 353 -2.25 22.75 5.44
CA ASP A 353 -3.27 21.72 5.22
C ASP A 353 -4.31 21.72 6.35
N GLU A 354 -3.86 21.84 7.59
CA GLU A 354 -4.77 21.93 8.74
C GLU A 354 -5.52 23.27 8.76
N VAL A 355 -4.87 24.38 8.46
CA VAL A 355 -5.51 25.69 8.30
C VAL A 355 -6.58 25.64 7.22
N GLY A 356 -6.30 24.99 6.08
CA GLY A 356 -7.28 24.76 5.03
C GLY A 356 -8.46 23.91 5.49
N ARG A 357 -8.21 22.87 6.30
CA ARG A 357 -9.26 22.07 6.93
C ARG A 357 -10.12 22.93 7.87
N LEU A 358 -9.50 23.73 8.74
CA LEU A 358 -10.21 24.62 9.66
C LEU A 358 -11.08 25.62 8.90
N ARG A 359 -10.54 26.26 7.85
CA ARG A 359 -11.29 27.16 6.96
C ARG A 359 -12.50 26.46 6.33
N SER A 360 -12.36 25.21 5.92
CA SER A 360 -13.49 24.44 5.36
C SER A 360 -14.56 24.09 6.40
N VAL A 361 -14.16 23.75 7.63
CA VAL A 361 -15.06 23.36 8.73
C VAL A 361 -15.83 24.57 9.26
N TYR A 362 -15.16 25.71 9.38
CA TYR A 362 -15.73 26.96 9.90
C TYR A 362 -16.17 27.92 8.79
N ARG A 363 -16.40 27.41 7.57
CA ARG A 363 -16.83 28.22 6.44
C ARG A 363 -18.18 28.88 6.77
N GLY A 364 -18.23 30.22 6.68
CA GLY A 364 -19.43 30.99 6.98
C GLY A 364 -19.68 31.23 8.47
N TRP A 365 -18.69 30.93 9.33
CA TRP A 365 -18.72 31.38 10.72
C TRP A 365 -18.68 32.90 10.77
N THR A 366 -19.59 33.50 11.54
CA THR A 366 -19.63 34.95 11.78
C THR A 366 -19.32 35.22 13.25
N PRO A 367 -18.42 36.16 13.57
CA PRO A 367 -18.07 36.44 14.94
C PRO A 367 -19.27 36.98 15.74
N ILE A 368 -19.52 36.39 16.90
CA ILE A 368 -20.56 36.84 17.83
C ILE A 368 -20.06 38.15 18.46
N GLN A 369 -20.69 39.27 18.10
CA GLN A 369 -20.37 40.56 18.69
C GLN A 369 -20.70 40.54 20.18
N LYS A 370 -19.69 40.79 21.03
CA LYS A 370 -19.96 41.04 22.44
C LYS A 370 -20.77 42.34 22.54
N TRP A 371 -21.97 42.22 23.12
CA TRP A 371 -22.87 43.33 23.34
C TRP A 371 -22.14 44.44 24.11
N ARG A 372 -21.99 45.63 23.51
CA ARG A 372 -21.54 46.85 24.21
C ARG A 372 -22.68 47.38 25.09
N GLY A 373 -23.08 46.60 26.09
CA GLY A 373 -24.10 47.02 27.06
C GLY A 373 -23.43 47.57 28.30
N ALA A 374 -23.30 48.90 28.34
CA ALA A 374 -23.00 49.76 29.47
C ALA A 374 -21.72 49.46 30.30
N ALA A 375 -20.90 50.50 30.46
CA ALA A 375 -20.13 50.64 31.69
C ALA A 375 -21.13 50.59 32.87
N VAL A 376 -21.32 49.41 33.45
CA VAL A 376 -21.97 49.27 34.74
C VAL A 376 -20.86 49.11 35.74
N ASP A 377 -20.67 50.18 36.49
CA ASP A 377 -19.88 50.26 37.69
C ASP A 377 -20.55 49.38 38.76
N THR A 378 -20.28 48.07 38.78
CA THR A 378 -20.70 47.19 39.89
C THR A 378 -19.68 46.08 40.12
N GLY A 379 -18.73 46.34 41.01
CA GLY A 379 -18.11 45.40 41.97
C GLY A 379 -17.54 44.05 41.48
N PRO A 380 -16.77 43.36 42.32
CA PRO A 380 -16.31 42.01 42.00
C PRO A 380 -17.50 41.05 42.09
N VAL A 381 -18.03 40.63 40.94
CA VAL A 381 -18.98 39.51 40.84
C VAL A 381 -18.19 38.28 40.42
N GLU A 382 -18.10 37.30 41.31
CA GLU A 382 -17.56 35.96 41.01
C GLU A 382 -18.33 35.33 39.85
N PRO A 383 -17.65 34.72 38.88
CA PRO A 383 -18.31 33.96 37.83
C PRO A 383 -18.87 32.66 38.41
N GLN A 384 -20.20 32.60 38.64
CA GLN A 384 -20.91 31.34 38.79
C GLN A 384 -20.93 30.62 37.44
N TRP A 385 -20.07 29.63 37.29
CA TRP A 385 -20.18 28.62 36.25
C TRP A 385 -21.38 27.74 36.57
N SER A 386 -22.56 28.06 36.01
CA SER A 386 -23.69 27.13 36.03
C SER A 386 -23.37 25.96 35.10
N SER A 387 -23.32 24.77 35.69
CA SER A 387 -22.96 23.48 35.10
C SER A 387 -24.06 22.88 34.20
N GLU A 388 -24.96 23.68 33.66
CA GLU A 388 -26.12 23.20 32.89
C GLU A 388 -26.07 23.70 31.45
N SER A 389 -25.38 22.96 30.58
CA SER A 389 -25.79 22.72 29.18
C SER A 389 -24.70 22.03 28.35
N VAL A 390 -24.30 20.82 28.75
CA VAL A 390 -23.72 19.85 27.79
C VAL A 390 -24.50 18.54 27.88
N ARG A 391 -25.75 18.61 27.43
CA ARG A 391 -26.53 17.46 26.96
C ARG A 391 -27.41 17.94 25.81
N ARG A 392 -26.98 17.69 24.57
CA ARG A 392 -27.75 17.05 23.48
C ARG A 392 -27.18 17.37 22.10
N GLY A 393 -27.14 16.32 21.27
CA GLY A 393 -26.99 16.33 19.81
C GLY A 393 -25.58 15.96 19.39
N GLY A 394 -25.29 14.83 18.74
CA GLY A 394 -26.14 13.86 18.04
C GLY A 394 -25.31 13.30 16.90
#